data_AF-D5EE72-F1
#
_entry.id   AF-D5EE72-F1
#
_cell.length_a   1.000
_cell.length_b   1.000
_cell.length_c   1.000
_cell.angle_alpha   90.00
_cell.angle_beta   90.00
_cell.angle_gamma   90.00
#
_symmetry.space_group_name_H-M   'P 1'
#
loop_
_entity.id
_entity.type
_entity.pdbx_description
1 polymer ?
#
loop_
_entity_poly.entity_id
_entity_poly.type
_entity_poly.pdbx_seq_one_letter_code
_entity_poly.pdbx_strand_id
1 'polypeptide(L)'
;MLWKKIFNNQEEVIMEEVMAEEEKVENNIGCSQRGIDLELHIHVHLNDENQVGRAALLLASTTTPDSENELKRELLQNGWRSVATEVGGLAGDLPQKITRALVGASLNAGVVEKTRNEMHALMHAAVEALEGFLTVGMLEASVGAKIAIVRNDRWIAVAVMGDTAYHAVAHHERCGLGVMHI
;
A
#
# COMPACT_ATOMS: atom_id res chain seq x y z
N MET A 1 4.32 10.62 -2.17
CA MET A 1 3.73 9.50 -2.94
C MET A 1 2.78 10.05 -3.99
N LEU A 2 2.60 9.32 -5.11
CA LEU A 2 1.81 9.79 -6.26
C LEU A 2 0.32 9.90 -5.92
N TRP A 3 -0.18 9.06 -5.00
CA TRP A 3 -1.59 9.01 -4.62
C TRP A 3 -2.07 10.21 -3.78
N LYS A 4 -1.20 10.83 -2.95
CA LYS A 4 -1.56 12.07 -2.22
C LYS A 4 -1.96 13.20 -3.18
N LYS A 5 -1.40 13.22 -4.40
CA LYS A 5 -1.76 14.18 -5.44
C LYS A 5 -3.11 13.88 -6.11
N ILE A 6 -3.62 12.65 -6.00
CA ILE A 6 -4.92 12.25 -6.56
C ILE A 6 -6.07 12.83 -5.71
N PHE A 7 -5.88 12.91 -4.38
CA PHE A 7 -6.87 13.49 -3.46
C PHE A 7 -6.92 15.03 -3.52
N ASN A 8 -5.78 15.70 -3.71
CA ASN A 8 -5.69 17.17 -3.75
C ASN A 8 -6.43 17.84 -4.93
N ASN A 9 -6.67 17.12 -6.04
CA ASN A 9 -7.19 17.74 -7.26
C ASN A 9 -8.73 17.88 -7.29
N GLN A 10 -9.43 17.30 -6.30
CA GLN A 10 -10.88 17.49 -6.09
C GLN A 10 -11.20 18.57 -5.05
N GLU A 11 -10.19 19.08 -4.33
CA GLU A 11 -10.35 20.09 -3.27
C GLU A 11 -10.70 21.48 -3.83
N GLU A 12 -10.11 21.92 -4.96
CA GLU A 12 -10.27 23.29 -5.45
C GLU A 12 -11.70 23.65 -5.91
N VAL A 13 -12.50 22.68 -6.36
CA VAL A 13 -13.81 22.97 -6.96
C VAL A 13 -14.95 22.86 -5.95
N ILE A 14 -14.79 22.08 -4.88
CA ILE A 14 -15.85 21.83 -3.89
C ILE A 14 -15.72 22.80 -2.70
N MET A 15 -14.53 23.38 -2.47
CA MET A 15 -14.28 24.33 -1.39
C MET A 15 -14.97 25.70 -1.59
N GLU A 16 -15.14 26.20 -2.81
CA GLU A 16 -15.75 27.54 -3.01
C GLU A 16 -17.25 27.61 -2.65
N GLU A 17 -18.02 26.53 -2.84
CA GLU A 17 -19.46 26.54 -2.53
C GLU A 17 -19.79 26.21 -1.07
N VAL A 18 -18.95 25.42 -0.38
CA VAL A 18 -19.20 25.01 1.02
C VAL A 18 -18.71 26.06 2.02
N MET A 19 -17.66 26.83 1.69
CA MET A 19 -17.08 27.84 2.57
C MET A 19 -17.97 29.06 2.84
N ALA A 20 -19.05 29.27 2.07
CA ALA A 20 -19.97 30.38 2.28
C ALA A 20 -21.04 30.11 3.36
N GLU A 21 -21.31 28.85 3.72
CA GLU A 21 -22.32 28.49 4.74
C GLU A 21 -21.71 28.16 6.11
N GLU A 22 -20.44 27.75 6.18
CA GLU A 22 -19.77 27.38 7.44
C GLU A 22 -19.24 28.57 8.26
N GLU A 23 -19.09 29.75 7.65
CA GLU A 23 -18.51 30.95 8.26
C GLU A 23 -19.31 31.50 9.47
N LYS A 24 -20.53 30.98 9.72
CA LYS A 24 -21.37 31.40 10.86
C LYS A 24 -21.34 30.47 12.07
N VAL A 25 -20.72 29.29 12.00
CA VAL A 25 -20.75 28.30 13.10
C VAL A 25 -19.39 28.10 13.77
N GLU A 26 -18.28 28.44 13.12
CA GLU A 26 -16.93 28.07 13.58
C GLU A 26 -16.23 28.99 14.61
N ASN A 27 -16.91 29.98 15.17
CA ASN A 27 -16.27 30.90 16.12
C ASN A 27 -15.95 30.29 17.50
N ASN A 28 -15.87 28.96 17.68
CA ASN A 28 -15.59 28.42 19.01
C ASN A 28 -14.87 27.06 19.16
N ILE A 29 -14.16 26.53 18.15
CA ILE A 29 -13.22 25.42 18.40
C ILE A 29 -11.96 25.61 17.56
N GLY A 30 -11.00 26.35 18.12
CA GLY A 30 -9.63 26.34 17.61
C GLY A 30 -9.01 24.97 17.82
N CYS A 31 -8.81 24.21 16.74
CA CYS A 31 -7.90 23.08 16.70
C CYS A 31 -6.84 23.34 15.62
N SER A 32 -5.72 23.95 16.01
CA SER A 32 -4.55 24.00 15.13
C SER A 32 -4.01 22.58 15.00
N GLN A 33 -4.35 21.86 13.93
CA GLN A 33 -3.70 20.60 13.60
C GLN A 33 -2.23 20.88 13.30
N ARG A 34 -1.35 20.75 14.31
CA ARG A 34 0.09 20.73 14.08
C ARG A 34 0.42 19.45 13.32
N GLY A 35 0.91 19.58 12.11
CA GLY A 35 1.47 18.44 11.37
C GLY A 35 2.56 17.78 12.20
N ILE A 36 2.47 16.47 12.38
CA ILE A 36 3.50 15.67 13.05
C ILE A 36 4.58 15.39 12.01
N ASP A 37 5.81 15.81 12.28
CA ASP A 37 7.00 15.43 11.51
C ASP A 37 7.83 14.47 12.40
N LEU A 38 7.77 13.18 12.08
CA LEU A 38 8.37 12.10 12.87
C LEU A 38 9.16 11.17 11.95
N GLU A 39 10.48 11.15 12.14
CA GLU A 39 11.39 10.20 11.48
C GLU A 39 11.75 9.07 12.46
N LEU A 40 11.59 7.82 12.03
CA LEU A 40 11.85 6.63 12.84
C LEU A 40 13.01 5.83 12.25
N HIS A 41 14.10 5.69 13.01
CA HIS A 41 15.19 4.76 12.69
C HIS A 41 14.89 3.40 13.35
N ILE A 42 14.40 2.44 12.56
CA ILE A 42 13.99 1.12 13.04
C ILE A 42 15.03 0.08 12.62
N HIS A 43 15.53 -0.69 13.58
CA HIS A 43 16.33 -1.89 13.30
C HIS A 43 15.45 -3.13 13.43
N VAL A 44 15.29 -3.87 12.34
CA VAL A 44 14.56 -5.15 12.32
C VAL A 44 15.53 -6.26 11.97
N HIS A 45 15.54 -7.32 12.78
CA HIS A 45 16.34 -8.51 12.50
C HIS A 45 15.43 -9.63 11.96
N LEU A 46 15.73 -10.10 10.75
CA LEU A 46 15.09 -11.25 10.13
C LEU A 46 16.08 -12.42 10.13
N ASN A 47 15.75 -13.51 10.83
CA ASN A 47 16.61 -14.66 11.05
C ASN A 47 16.03 -15.99 10.54
N ASP A 48 14.85 -15.95 9.91
CA ASP A 48 14.19 -17.11 9.33
C ASP A 48 13.59 -16.76 7.96
N GLU A 49 13.71 -17.69 7.00
CA GLU A 49 13.15 -17.58 5.65
C GLU A 49 11.62 -17.40 5.65
N ASN A 50 10.90 -17.88 6.68
CA ASN A 50 9.46 -17.69 6.79
C ASN A 50 9.05 -16.23 7.12
N GLN A 51 10.01 -15.34 7.42
CA GLN A 51 9.74 -13.95 7.79
C GLN A 51 9.61 -13.01 6.59
N VAL A 52 9.52 -13.54 5.37
CA VAL A 52 9.31 -12.76 4.14
C VAL A 52 8.10 -11.81 4.23
N GLY A 53 7.07 -12.18 4.99
CA GLY A 53 5.90 -11.32 5.25
C GLY A 53 6.24 -10.03 6.01
N ARG A 54 7.17 -10.08 6.97
CA ARG A 54 7.65 -8.88 7.69
C ARG A 54 8.40 -7.95 6.74
N ALA A 55 9.26 -8.50 5.88
CA ALA A 55 9.96 -7.73 4.86
C ALA A 55 8.99 -7.06 3.88
N ALA A 56 7.94 -7.76 3.45
CA ALA A 56 6.92 -7.20 2.57
C ALA A 56 6.17 -6.05 3.26
N LEU A 57 5.77 -6.20 4.53
CA LEU A 57 5.12 -5.12 5.28
C LEU A 57 6.02 -3.89 5.41
N LEU A 58 7.29 -4.08 5.81
CA LEU A 58 8.25 -2.97 5.92
C LEU A 58 8.42 -2.25 4.58
N LEU A 59 8.49 -2.99 3.48
CA LEU A 59 8.60 -2.43 2.15
C LEU A 59 7.33 -1.66 1.75
N ALA A 60 6.13 -2.17 2.08
CA ALA A 60 4.87 -1.47 1.87
C ALA A 60 4.74 -0.21 2.73
N SER A 61 5.36 -0.17 3.91
CA SER A 61 5.35 0.97 4.83
C SER A 61 6.35 2.08 4.46
N THR A 62 7.24 1.86 3.49
CA THR A 62 8.21 2.89 3.08
C THR A 62 7.51 4.12 2.51
N THR A 63 7.96 5.32 2.90
CA THR A 63 7.30 6.58 2.53
C THR A 63 8.02 7.39 1.46
N THR A 64 9.28 7.05 1.19
CA THR A 64 10.14 7.73 0.23
C THR A 64 10.76 6.74 -0.77
N PRO A 65 11.06 7.17 -2.01
CA PRO A 65 11.77 6.34 -2.96
C PRO A 65 13.15 5.87 -2.44
N ASP A 66 13.84 6.71 -1.67
CA ASP A 66 15.16 6.38 -1.14
C ASP A 66 15.11 5.24 -0.12
N SER A 67 14.21 5.32 0.87
CA SER A 67 14.00 4.23 1.86
C SER A 67 13.52 2.93 1.19
N GLU A 68 12.66 3.04 0.18
CA GLU A 68 12.20 1.89 -0.61
C GLU A 68 13.36 1.22 -1.36
N ASN A 69 14.21 1.99 -2.00
CA ASN A 69 15.36 1.48 -2.75
C ASN A 69 16.45 0.92 -1.84
N GLU A 70 16.66 1.53 -0.67
CA GLU A 70 17.58 1.03 0.35
C GLU A 70 17.15 -0.34 0.86
N LEU A 71 15.88 -0.48 1.29
CA LEU A 71 15.35 -1.76 1.75
C LEU A 71 15.38 -2.83 0.66
N LYS A 72 15.00 -2.50 -0.59
CA LYS A 72 15.12 -3.46 -1.71
C LYS A 72 16.55 -3.94 -1.92
N ARG A 73 17.55 -3.06 -1.73
CA ARG A 73 18.97 -3.40 -1.86
C ARG A 73 19.43 -4.32 -0.74
N GLU A 74 19.05 -4.06 0.51
CA GLU A 74 19.35 -4.92 1.66
C GLU A 74 18.74 -6.32 1.48
N LEU A 75 17.49 -6.41 1.02
CA LEU A 75 16.83 -7.68 0.72
C LEU A 75 17.59 -8.44 -0.38
N LEU A 76 17.96 -7.76 -1.46
CA LEU A 76 18.68 -8.38 -2.57
C LEU A 76 20.06 -8.90 -2.17
N GLN A 77 20.77 -8.18 -1.30
CA GLN A 77 22.06 -8.63 -0.75
C GLN A 77 21.95 -9.95 0.04
N ASN A 78 20.77 -10.25 0.57
CA ASN A 78 20.45 -11.49 1.28
C ASN A 78 19.73 -12.51 0.38
N GLY A 79 19.73 -12.31 -0.94
CA GLY A 79 19.13 -13.22 -1.91
C GLY A 79 17.60 -13.10 -2.05
N TRP A 80 16.98 -12.10 -1.42
CA TRP A 80 15.53 -11.91 -1.47
C TRP A 80 15.18 -10.91 -2.57
N ARG A 81 14.37 -11.34 -3.53
CA ARG A 81 13.88 -10.47 -4.62
C ARG A 81 12.66 -9.71 -4.14
N SER A 82 12.55 -8.46 -4.55
CA SER A 82 11.43 -7.62 -4.13
C SER A 82 11.02 -6.58 -5.17
N VAL A 83 9.76 -6.17 -5.11
CA VAL A 83 9.20 -5.07 -5.89
C VAL A 83 8.15 -4.35 -5.08
N ALA A 84 7.97 -3.06 -5.35
CA ALA A 84 6.83 -2.30 -4.85
C ALA A 84 6.17 -1.55 -6.01
N THR A 85 4.85 -1.40 -5.94
CA THR A 85 4.04 -0.67 -6.92
C THR A 85 2.89 0.04 -6.20
N GLU A 86 2.37 1.11 -6.79
CA GLU A 86 1.26 1.88 -6.22
C GLU A 86 0.03 1.76 -7.12
N VAL A 87 -1.14 1.71 -6.50
CA VAL A 87 -2.44 1.65 -7.17
C VAL A 87 -3.42 2.60 -6.49
N GLY A 88 -4.40 3.09 -7.24
CA GLY A 88 -5.47 3.88 -6.66
C GLY A 88 -6.74 3.89 -7.49
N GLY A 89 -7.82 4.34 -6.87
CA GLY A 89 -9.15 4.46 -7.47
C GLY A 89 -10.25 4.02 -6.50
N LEU A 90 -11.46 3.89 -7.02
CA LEU A 90 -12.61 3.40 -6.25
C LEU A 90 -12.43 1.92 -5.92
N ALA A 91 -12.78 1.53 -4.69
CA ALA A 91 -12.61 0.17 -4.20
C ALA A 91 -13.34 -0.87 -5.08
N GLY A 92 -14.50 -0.53 -5.65
CA GLY A 92 -15.22 -1.43 -6.56
C GLY A 92 -14.43 -1.84 -7.82
N ASP A 93 -13.58 -0.95 -8.34
CA ASP A 93 -12.77 -1.19 -9.54
C ASP A 93 -11.36 -1.73 -9.21
N LEU A 94 -10.99 -1.69 -7.93
CA LEU A 94 -9.63 -1.88 -7.48
C LEU A 94 -9.12 -3.32 -7.61
N PRO A 95 -9.91 -4.40 -7.37
CA PRO A 95 -9.41 -5.77 -7.44
C PRO A 95 -8.75 -6.11 -8.79
N GLN A 96 -9.36 -5.71 -9.91
CA GLN A 96 -8.80 -5.96 -11.23
C GLN A 96 -7.56 -5.11 -11.52
N LYS A 97 -7.55 -3.84 -11.09
CA LYS A 97 -6.40 -2.94 -11.25
C LYS A 97 -5.20 -3.42 -10.44
N ILE A 98 -5.43 -3.83 -9.18
CA ILE A 98 -4.41 -4.41 -8.31
C ILE A 98 -3.82 -5.66 -8.94
N THR A 99 -4.67 -6.61 -9.35
CA THR A 99 -4.19 -7.86 -9.94
C THR A 99 -3.27 -7.61 -11.15
N ARG A 100 -3.63 -6.68 -12.05
CA ARG A 100 -2.79 -6.33 -13.20
C ARG A 100 -1.47 -5.67 -12.78
N ALA A 101 -1.53 -4.69 -11.87
CA ALA A 101 -0.34 -3.98 -11.40
C ALA A 101 0.63 -4.93 -10.67
N LEU A 102 0.10 -5.78 -9.80
CA LEU A 102 0.83 -6.79 -9.03
C LEU A 102 1.53 -7.80 -9.94
N VAL A 103 0.81 -8.39 -10.89
CA VAL A 103 1.40 -9.37 -11.82
C VAL A 103 2.44 -8.71 -12.73
N GLY A 104 2.13 -7.53 -13.27
CA GLY A 104 3.05 -6.79 -14.13
C GLY A 104 4.34 -6.41 -13.40
N ALA A 105 4.23 -5.87 -12.19
CA ALA A 105 5.38 -5.49 -11.38
C ALA A 105 6.23 -6.70 -11.00
N SER A 106 5.60 -7.81 -10.60
CA SER A 106 6.32 -9.03 -10.19
C SER A 106 7.14 -9.64 -11.33
N LEU A 107 6.57 -9.70 -12.53
CA LEU A 107 7.25 -10.23 -13.71
C LEU A 107 8.36 -9.29 -14.19
N ASN A 108 8.08 -7.97 -14.25
CA ASN A 108 9.06 -6.98 -14.73
C ASN A 108 10.28 -6.88 -13.82
N ALA A 109 10.10 -7.05 -12.50
CA ALA A 109 11.19 -7.04 -11.52
C ALA A 109 11.86 -8.41 -11.35
N GLY A 110 11.38 -9.45 -12.04
CA GLY A 110 11.90 -10.81 -11.89
C GLY A 110 11.68 -11.42 -10.50
N VAL A 111 10.69 -10.93 -9.74
CA VAL A 111 10.32 -11.53 -8.45
C VAL A 111 9.70 -12.90 -8.70
N VAL A 112 8.91 -13.05 -9.76
CA VAL A 112 8.40 -14.33 -10.23
C VAL A 112 8.65 -14.53 -11.71
N GLU A 113 8.66 -15.78 -12.13
CA GLU A 113 8.62 -16.21 -13.52
C GLU A 113 7.19 -16.60 -13.93
N LYS A 114 6.94 -16.62 -15.25
CA LYS A 114 5.63 -17.00 -15.80
C LYS A 114 5.43 -18.52 -15.82
N THR A 115 5.68 -19.18 -14.70
CA THR A 115 5.44 -20.62 -14.50
C THR A 115 4.14 -20.82 -13.72
N ARG A 116 3.52 -22.01 -13.86
CA ARG A 116 2.27 -22.31 -13.17
C ARG A 116 2.40 -22.20 -11.64
N ASN A 117 3.51 -22.70 -11.08
CA ASN A 117 3.72 -22.77 -9.64
C ASN A 117 3.93 -21.37 -9.05
N GLU A 118 4.81 -20.56 -9.66
CA GLU A 118 5.11 -19.23 -9.14
C GLU A 118 3.94 -18.27 -9.29
N MET A 119 3.21 -18.34 -10.40
CA MET A 119 2.00 -17.55 -10.58
C MET A 119 0.89 -17.99 -9.62
N HIS A 120 0.76 -19.28 -9.33
CA HIS A 120 -0.20 -19.77 -8.35
C HIS A 120 0.13 -19.24 -6.95
N ALA A 121 1.39 -19.35 -6.52
CA ALA A 121 1.84 -18.84 -5.23
C ALA A 121 1.60 -17.33 -5.08
N LEU A 122 1.98 -16.56 -6.10
CA LEU A 122 1.75 -15.10 -6.14
C LEU A 122 0.26 -14.76 -6.04
N MET A 123 -0.59 -15.43 -6.80
CA MET A 123 -2.02 -15.12 -6.81
C MET A 123 -2.70 -15.49 -5.49
N HIS A 124 -2.31 -16.58 -4.84
CA HIS A 124 -2.85 -16.94 -3.51
C HIS A 124 -2.42 -15.95 -2.43
N ALA A 125 -1.13 -15.58 -2.39
CA ALA A 125 -0.66 -14.53 -1.48
C ALA A 125 -1.35 -13.18 -1.75
N ALA A 126 -1.59 -12.84 -3.01
CA ALA A 126 -2.28 -11.61 -3.38
C ALA A 126 -3.75 -11.59 -2.93
N VAL A 127 -4.49 -12.70 -3.10
CA VAL A 127 -5.89 -12.79 -2.67
C VAL A 127 -5.99 -12.60 -1.16
N GLU A 128 -5.17 -13.31 -0.39
CA GLU A 128 -5.15 -13.18 1.08
C GLU A 128 -4.80 -11.75 1.53
N ALA A 129 -3.80 -11.12 0.90
CA ALA A 129 -3.44 -9.74 1.19
C ALA A 129 -4.59 -8.76 0.87
N LEU A 130 -5.29 -8.98 -0.25
CA LEU A 130 -6.42 -8.15 -0.66
C LEU A 130 -7.63 -8.32 0.24
N GLU A 131 -7.93 -9.53 0.71
CA GLU A 131 -9.01 -9.78 1.66
C GLU A 131 -8.78 -9.09 3.01
N GLY A 132 -7.52 -9.04 3.46
CA GLY A 132 -7.15 -8.29 4.66
C GLY A 132 -7.25 -6.76 4.49
N PHE A 133 -6.99 -6.26 3.29
CA PHE A 133 -6.99 -4.82 3.00
C PHE A 133 -8.38 -4.26 2.59
N LEU A 134 -9.14 -5.00 1.78
CA LEU A 134 -10.46 -4.62 1.26
C LEU A 134 -11.58 -5.30 2.06
N THR A 135 -11.91 -4.72 3.22
CA THR A 135 -13.02 -5.20 4.04
C THR A 135 -14.39 -4.99 3.37
N VAL A 136 -15.38 -5.79 3.77
CA VAL A 136 -16.76 -5.73 3.22
C VAL A 136 -17.38 -4.33 3.36
N GLY A 137 -18.11 -3.89 2.33
CA GLY A 137 -18.87 -2.62 2.34
C GLY A 137 -18.13 -1.41 1.76
N MET A 138 -16.95 -1.62 1.19
CA MET A 138 -16.05 -0.56 0.74
C MET A 138 -16.28 0.01 -0.66
N LEU A 139 -17.29 -0.44 -1.41
CA LEU A 139 -17.37 -0.22 -2.86
C LEU A 139 -17.23 1.24 -3.31
N GLU A 140 -17.71 2.19 -2.51
CA GLU A 140 -17.69 3.64 -2.81
C GLU A 140 -16.47 4.37 -2.21
N ALA A 141 -15.63 3.70 -1.43
CA ALA A 141 -14.43 4.29 -0.86
C ALA A 141 -13.35 4.49 -1.94
N SER A 142 -12.73 5.66 -1.93
CA SER A 142 -11.48 5.92 -2.65
C SER A 142 -10.33 5.26 -1.92
N VAL A 143 -9.43 4.66 -2.69
CA VAL A 143 -8.29 3.92 -2.17
C VAL A 143 -7.01 4.39 -2.84
N GLY A 144 -5.96 4.55 -2.05
CA GLY A 144 -4.58 4.69 -2.51
C GLY A 144 -3.70 3.71 -1.74
N ALA A 145 -3.08 2.76 -2.44
CA ALA A 145 -2.34 1.68 -1.80
C ALA A 145 -0.97 1.45 -2.44
N LYS A 146 0.03 1.19 -1.61
CA LYS A 146 1.29 0.59 -1.98
C LYS A 146 1.18 -0.93 -1.80
N ILE A 147 1.61 -1.65 -2.81
CA ILE A 147 1.73 -3.11 -2.82
C ILE A 147 3.21 -3.43 -2.85
N ALA A 148 3.68 -4.20 -1.88
CA ALA A 148 5.04 -4.73 -1.84
C ALA A 148 5.01 -6.24 -1.95
N ILE A 149 5.97 -6.78 -2.70
CA ILE A 149 6.08 -8.21 -2.95
C ILE A 149 7.52 -8.58 -2.68
N VAL A 150 7.73 -9.56 -1.81
CA VAL A 150 9.06 -10.05 -1.45
C VAL A 150 9.05 -11.57 -1.57
N ARG A 151 10.13 -12.11 -2.13
CA ARG A 151 10.32 -13.54 -2.34
C ARG A 151 11.72 -13.96 -1.91
N ASN A 152 11.81 -15.13 -1.28
CA ASN A 152 13.03 -15.92 -1.21
C ASN A 152 12.83 -17.28 -1.91
N ASP A 153 13.74 -18.22 -1.69
CA ASP A 153 13.71 -19.51 -2.39
C ASP A 153 12.53 -20.42 -2.02
N ARG A 154 11.83 -20.15 -0.91
CA ARG A 154 10.73 -21.01 -0.41
C ARG A 154 9.40 -20.30 -0.24
N TRP A 155 9.43 -18.98 -0.07
CA TRP A 155 8.27 -18.18 0.29
C TRP A 155 8.14 -16.94 -0.58
N ILE A 156 6.90 -16.56 -0.84
CA ILE A 156 6.51 -15.28 -1.41
C ILE A 156 5.48 -14.61 -0.50
N ALA A 157 5.64 -13.31 -0.28
CA ALA A 157 4.67 -12.49 0.44
C ALA A 157 4.22 -11.32 -0.41
N VAL A 158 2.93 -10.99 -0.27
CA VAL A 158 2.33 -9.76 -0.80
C VAL A 158 1.80 -8.98 0.39
N ALA A 159 2.27 -7.75 0.55
CA ALA A 159 1.74 -6.80 1.51
C ALA A 159 1.08 -5.64 0.78
N VAL A 160 -0.07 -5.20 1.27
CA VAL A 160 -0.79 -4.02 0.81
C VAL A 160 -0.87 -3.07 2.00
N MET A 161 -0.47 -1.83 1.82
CA MET A 161 -0.65 -0.78 2.83
C MET A 161 -1.08 0.51 2.15
N GLY A 162 -2.03 1.22 2.75
CA GLY A 162 -2.49 2.48 2.20
C GLY A 162 -3.74 3.00 2.85
N ASP A 163 -4.25 4.08 2.27
CA ASP A 163 -5.39 4.81 2.79
C ASP A 163 -6.66 4.46 2.05
N THR A 164 -7.74 4.52 2.81
CA THR A 164 -9.09 4.27 2.33
C THR A 164 -9.99 5.36 2.87
N ALA A 165 -10.77 5.98 2.01
CA ALA A 165 -11.52 7.18 2.32
C ALA A 165 -12.92 7.11 1.70
N TYR A 166 -13.97 7.25 2.51
CA TYR A 166 -15.32 7.50 2.00
C TYR A 166 -15.56 8.99 1.75
N HIS A 167 -14.83 9.83 2.48
CA HIS A 167 -14.91 11.28 2.42
C HIS A 167 -13.53 11.85 2.77
N ALA A 168 -13.22 13.08 2.34
CA ALA A 168 -11.89 13.69 2.50
C ALA A 168 -11.39 13.67 3.97
N VAL A 169 -12.29 13.95 4.91
CA VAL A 169 -11.99 13.95 6.36
C VAL A 169 -12.09 12.58 7.04
N ALA A 170 -12.57 11.56 6.34
CA ALA A 170 -12.80 10.21 6.87
C ALA A 170 -11.93 9.18 6.13
N HIS A 171 -10.61 9.39 6.20
CA HIS A 171 -9.61 8.44 5.70
C HIS A 171 -8.83 7.82 6.85
N HIS A 172 -8.40 6.58 6.67
CA HIS A 172 -7.49 5.92 7.58
C HIS A 172 -6.68 4.83 6.88
N GLU A 173 -5.51 4.58 7.44
CA GLU A 173 -4.60 3.55 6.99
C GLU A 173 -5.19 2.16 7.22
N ARG A 174 -4.92 1.28 6.27
CA ARG A 174 -5.24 -0.14 6.33
C ARG A 174 -4.06 -0.92 5.77
N CYS A 175 -3.95 -2.18 6.20
CA CYS A 175 -2.99 -3.10 5.64
C CYS A 175 -3.59 -4.49 5.46
N GLY A 176 -3.04 -5.23 4.51
CA GLY A 176 -3.29 -6.66 4.35
C GLY A 176 -2.00 -7.38 3.98
N LEU A 177 -1.88 -8.64 4.36
CA LEU A 177 -0.71 -9.48 4.13
C LEU A 177 -1.17 -10.87 3.74
N GLY A 178 -0.54 -11.43 2.70
CA GLY A 178 -0.67 -12.84 2.35
C GLY A 178 0.69 -13.45 2.11
N VAL A 179 0.85 -14.72 2.51
CA VAL A 179 2.14 -15.44 2.44
C VAL A 179 1.90 -16.85 1.91
N MET A 180 2.69 -17.25 0.92
CA MET A 180 2.53 -18.55 0.27
C MET A 180 3.89 -19.19 0.00
N HIS A 181 3.92 -20.52 0.00
CA HIS A 181 5.09 -21.27 -0.45
C HIS A 181 5.21 -21.17 -1.99
N ILE A 182 6.44 -21.11 -2.51
CA ILE A 182 6.72 -20.94 -3.94
C ILE A 182 7.67 -22.01 -4.49
#